data_AF-A0A067H8K2-F1
#
_entry.id   AF-A0A067H8K2-F1
#
_cell.length_a   1.000
_cell.length_b   1.000
_cell.length_c   1.000
_cell.angle_alpha   90.00
_cell.angle_beta   90.00
_cell.angle_gamma   90.00
#
_symmetry.space_group_name_H-M   'P 1'
#
loop_
_entity.id
_entity.type
_entity.pdbx_description
1 polymer ?
#
loop_
_entity_poly.entity_id
_entity_poly.type
_entity_poly.pdbx_seq_one_letter_code
_entity_poly.pdbx_strand_id
1 'polypeptide(L)'
;LLAPYISLGIFMEVLKLWIKGCKRLMARDRTSEEDARNRINAQMPLDIKRNNADIVINNTGTLDDLNEQVRKVLFEIKRPLNWTEFWLSRQGALSALVSVVVGVLIFRKVSW
;
A
#
# COMPACT_ATOMS: atom_id res chain seq x y z
N LEU A 1 4.43 -32.57 17.69
CA LEU A 1 3.01 -32.94 17.94
C LEU A 1 2.00 -31.80 17.69
N LEU A 2 2.41 -30.53 17.51
CA LEU A 2 1.48 -29.40 17.23
C LEU A 2 1.24 -29.10 15.74
N ALA A 3 2.10 -29.59 14.84
CA ALA A 3 2.04 -29.32 13.40
C ALA A 3 0.66 -29.57 12.72
N PRO A 4 -0.07 -30.67 13.01
CA PRO A 4 -1.38 -30.90 12.37
C PRO A 4 -2.45 -29.90 12.82
N TYR A 5 -2.42 -29.44 14.08
CA TYR A 5 -3.36 -28.44 14.59
C TYR A 5 -3.10 -27.04 14.04
N ILE A 6 -1.82 -26.69 13.85
CA ILE A 6 -1.41 -25.42 13.22
C ILE A 6 -1.87 -25.38 11.76
N SER A 7 -1.71 -26.49 11.02
CA SER A 7 -2.16 -26.60 9.62
C SER A 7 -3.68 -26.48 9.47
N LEU A 8 -4.44 -27.18 10.32
CA LEU A 8 -5.90 -27.12 10.31
C LEU A 8 -6.43 -25.74 10.72
N GLY A 9 -5.80 -25.09 11.71
CA GLY A 9 -6.16 -23.74 12.14
C GLY A 9 -5.96 -22.70 11.03
N ILE A 10 -4.80 -22.72 10.36
CA ILE A 10 -4.52 -21.83 9.23
C ILE A 10 -5.53 -22.07 8.10
N PHE A 11 -5.82 -23.33 7.77
CA PHE A 11 -6.81 -23.66 6.74
C PHE A 11 -8.20 -23.10 7.07
N MET A 12 -8.66 -23.24 8.30
CA MET A 12 -9.96 -22.72 8.73
C MET A 12 -10.03 -21.20 8.67
N GLU A 13 -8.95 -20.48 9.00
CA GLU A 13 -8.90 -19.02 8.86
C GLU A 13 -8.95 -18.57 7.40
N VAL A 14 -8.19 -19.23 6.52
CA VAL A 14 -8.25 -18.97 5.07
C VAL A 14 -9.65 -19.24 4.53
N LEU A 15 -10.28 -20.35 4.93
CA LEU A 15 -11.63 -20.71 4.52
C LEU A 15 -12.67 -19.68 4.99
N LYS A 16 -12.59 -19.22 6.25
CA LYS A 16 -13.47 -18.17 6.79
C LYS A 16 -13.36 -16.89 5.99
N LEU A 17 -12.15 -16.44 5.69
CA LEU A 17 -11.91 -15.22 4.90
C LEU A 17 -12.45 -15.37 3.47
N TRP A 18 -12.26 -16.54 2.86
CA TRP A 18 -12.75 -16.83 1.53
C TRP A 18 -14.29 -16.78 1.46
N ILE A 19 -14.98 -17.46 2.39
CA ILE A 19 -16.45 -17.44 2.50
C ILE A 19 -16.95 -16.01 2.73
N LYS A 20 -16.27 -15.23 3.58
CA LYS A 20 -16.62 -13.82 3.84
C LYS A 20 -16.50 -12.98 2.56
N GLY A 21 -15.48 -13.23 1.74
CA GLY A 21 -15.30 -12.59 0.44
C GLY A 21 -16.45 -12.88 -0.52
N CYS A 22 -16.79 -14.17 -0.71
CA CYS A 22 -17.90 -14.58 -1.56
C CYS A 22 -19.22 -13.92 -1.15
N LYS A 23 -19.56 -13.99 0.14
CA LYS A 23 -20.81 -13.41 0.66
C LYS A 23 -20.93 -11.91 0.37
N ARG A 24 -19.84 -11.16 0.51
CA ARG A 24 -19.84 -9.71 0.23
C ARG A 24 -20.04 -9.42 -1.26
N LEU A 25 -19.41 -10.19 -2.14
CA LEU A 25 -19.57 -10.04 -3.59
C LEU A 25 -21.01 -10.35 -4.02
N MET A 26 -21.57 -11.47 -3.56
CA MET A 26 -22.94 -11.85 -3.85
C MET A 26 -23.94 -10.80 -3.35
N ALA A 27 -23.77 -10.29 -2.13
CA ALA A 27 -24.66 -9.29 -1.56
C ALA A 27 -24.59 -7.93 -2.29
N ARG A 28 -23.39 -7.50 -2.70
CA ARG A 28 -23.18 -6.21 -3.37
C ARG A 28 -23.59 -6.25 -4.84
N ASP A 29 -23.17 -7.29 -5.56
CA ASP A 29 -23.27 -7.36 -7.01
C ASP A 29 -24.48 -8.19 -7.49
N ARG A 30 -25.22 -8.82 -6.57
CA ARG A 30 -26.35 -9.73 -6.87
C ARG A 30 -25.96 -10.87 -7.82
N THR A 31 -24.73 -11.38 -7.69
CA THR A 31 -24.17 -12.44 -8.55
C THR A 31 -24.41 -13.82 -7.96
N SER A 32 -24.33 -14.84 -8.83
CA SER A 32 -24.31 -16.24 -8.39
C SER A 32 -23.05 -16.54 -7.55
N GLU A 33 -23.11 -17.62 -6.77
CA GLU A 33 -21.95 -18.10 -6.01
C GLU A 33 -20.79 -18.51 -6.91
N GLU A 34 -21.10 -19.15 -8.04
CA GLU A 34 -20.12 -19.57 -9.04
C GLU A 34 -19.38 -18.36 -9.64
N ASP A 35 -20.12 -17.31 -10.01
CA ASP A 35 -19.51 -16.07 -10.51
C ASP A 35 -18.64 -15.39 -9.44
N ALA A 36 -19.10 -15.35 -8.18
CA ALA A 36 -18.33 -14.78 -7.08
C ALA A 36 -17.03 -15.57 -6.85
N ARG A 37 -17.09 -16.90 -6.89
CA ARG A 37 -15.94 -17.80 -6.78
C ARG A 37 -14.96 -17.60 -7.92
N ASN A 38 -15.44 -17.55 -9.16
CA ASN A 38 -14.61 -17.31 -10.34
C ASN A 38 -13.88 -15.97 -10.25
N ARG A 39 -14.57 -14.92 -9.79
CA ARG A 39 -13.96 -13.60 -9.57
C ARG A 39 -12.89 -13.60 -8.48
N ILE A 40 -13.11 -14.30 -7.36
CA ILE A 40 -12.09 -14.40 -6.31
C ILE A 40 -10.88 -15.19 -6.80
N ASN A 41 -11.10 -16.29 -7.53
CA ASN A 41 -10.00 -17.10 -8.08
C ASN A 41 -9.21 -16.37 -9.17
N ALA A 42 -9.85 -15.45 -9.90
CA ALA A 42 -9.17 -14.60 -10.88
C ALA A 42 -8.33 -13.48 -10.24
N GLN A 43 -8.52 -13.20 -8.94
CA GLN A 43 -7.70 -12.23 -8.22
C GLN A 43 -6.37 -12.83 -7.77
N MET A 44 -5.37 -11.97 -7.63
CA MET A 44 -4.12 -12.33 -6.97
C MET A 44 -4.38 -12.80 -5.53
N PRO A 45 -3.70 -13.88 -5.07
CA PRO A 45 -3.77 -14.31 -3.68
C PRO A 45 -3.48 -13.17 -2.69
N LEU A 46 -4.25 -13.14 -1.60
CA LEU A 46 -4.18 -12.07 -0.60
C LEU A 46 -2.78 -11.92 0.02
N ASP A 47 -2.05 -13.02 0.21
CA ASP A 47 -0.71 -12.95 0.80
C ASP A 47 0.31 -12.30 -0.15
N ILE A 48 0.21 -12.56 -1.46
CA ILE A 48 1.06 -11.89 -2.45
C ILE A 48 0.74 -10.39 -2.48
N LYS A 49 -0.55 -10.05 -2.44
CA LYS A 49 -0.99 -8.65 -2.38
C LYS A 49 -0.49 -7.95 -1.12
N ARG A 50 -0.48 -8.64 0.03
CA ARG A 50 0.04 -8.12 1.30
C ARG A 50 1.55 -7.90 1.25
N ASN A 51 2.29 -8.87 0.71
CA ASN A 51 3.76 -8.81 0.67
C ASN A 51 4.29 -7.74 -0.29
N ASN A 52 3.52 -7.41 -1.33
CA ASN A 52 3.91 -6.42 -2.33
C ASN A 52 3.40 -5.00 -2.03
N ALA A 53 2.66 -4.80 -0.93
CA ALA A 53 2.09 -3.50 -0.59
C ALA A 53 3.00 -2.72 0.35
N ASP A 54 3.21 -1.44 0.09
CA ASP A 54 3.91 -0.54 1.01
C ASP A 54 3.13 -0.34 2.31
N ILE A 55 1.79 -0.30 2.21
CA ILE A 55 0.88 -0.10 3.33
C ILE A 55 -0.36 -1.00 3.16
N VAL A 56 -0.76 -1.66 4.25
CA VAL A 56 -1.93 -2.57 4.28
C VAL A 56 -2.96 -2.03 5.27
N ILE A 57 -4.18 -1.76 4.79
CA ILE A 57 -5.31 -1.29 5.62
C ILE A 57 -6.30 -2.43 5.82
N ASN A 58 -6.62 -2.75 7.07
CA ASN A 58 -7.55 -3.83 7.40
C ASN A 58 -8.96 -3.31 7.71
N ASN A 59 -9.96 -3.75 6.94
CA ASN A 59 -11.38 -3.43 7.12
C ASN A 59 -12.19 -4.63 7.69
N THR A 60 -11.57 -5.46 8.54
CA THR A 60 -12.29 -6.54 9.25
C THR A 60 -12.66 -6.19 10.69
N GLY A 61 -12.06 -5.14 11.26
CA GLY A 61 -12.29 -4.67 12.63
C GLY A 61 -13.50 -3.74 12.75
N THR A 62 -13.51 -2.94 13.82
CA THR A 62 -14.53 -1.91 14.02
C THR A 62 -14.28 -0.71 13.10
N LEU A 63 -15.29 0.15 12.95
CA LEU A 63 -15.14 1.39 12.20
C LEU A 63 -14.10 2.32 12.86
N ASP A 64 -13.98 2.29 14.18
CA ASP A 64 -13.00 3.07 14.93
C ASP A 64 -11.58 2.60 14.68
N ASP A 65 -11.34 1.27 14.68
CA ASP A 65 -10.04 0.68 14.34
C ASP A 65 -9.61 1.08 12.93
N LEU A 66 -10.56 1.07 11.99
CA LEU A 66 -10.32 1.46 10.61
C LEU A 66 -9.99 2.95 10.52
N ASN A 67 -10.76 3.80 11.19
CA ASN A 67 -10.53 5.25 11.23
C ASN A 67 -9.18 5.59 11.85
N GLU A 68 -8.73 4.86 12.86
CA GLU A 68 -7.41 5.03 13.45
C GLU A 68 -6.29 4.61 12.48
N GLN A 69 -6.40 3.43 11.85
CA GLN A 69 -5.44 2.96 10.85
C GLN A 69 -5.31 3.95 9.69
N VAL A 70 -6.44 4.42 9.13
CA VAL A 70 -6.45 5.38 8.04
C VAL A 70 -5.82 6.70 8.47
N ARG A 71 -6.08 7.19 9.70
CA ARG A 71 -5.43 8.40 10.22
C ARG A 71 -3.91 8.26 10.31
N LYS A 72 -3.40 7.13 10.78
CA LYS A 72 -1.95 6.86 10.84
C LYS A 72 -1.32 6.88 9.45
N VAL A 73 -1.92 6.17 8.50
CA VAL A 73 -1.46 6.13 7.10
C VAL A 73 -1.47 7.51 6.45
N LEU A 74 -2.54 8.29 6.65
CA LEU A 74 -2.64 9.64 6.13
C LEU A 74 -1.57 10.57 6.72
N PHE A 75 -1.25 10.42 8.00
CA PHE A 75 -0.18 11.17 8.65
C PHE A 75 1.19 10.82 8.05
N GLU A 76 1.47 9.53 7.85
CA GLU A 76 2.72 9.08 7.24
C GLU A 76 2.89 9.55 5.80
N ILE A 77 1.83 9.53 4.99
CA ILE A 77 1.89 9.96 3.58
C ILE A 77 2.00 11.48 3.45
N LYS A 78 1.40 12.24 4.38
CA LYS A 78 1.40 13.71 4.34
C LYS A 78 2.59 14.36 5.02
N ARG A 79 3.48 13.59 5.64
CA ARG A 79 4.68 14.14 6.27
C ARG A 79 5.54 14.87 5.23
N PRO A 80 6.12 16.03 5.56
CA PRO A 80 7.11 16.63 4.68
C PRO A 80 8.32 15.71 4.54
N LEU A 81 8.96 15.77 3.38
CA LEU A 81 10.23 15.09 3.14
C LEU A 81 11.26 15.62 4.13
N ASN A 82 12.06 14.73 4.71
CA ASN A 82 13.24 15.16 5.44
C ASN A 82 14.31 15.69 4.47
N TRP A 83 15.38 16.30 5.01
CA TRP A 83 16.42 16.90 4.18
C TRP A 83 17.11 15.88 3.25
N THR A 84 17.30 14.62 3.66
CA THR A 84 17.95 13.61 2.82
C THR A 84 17.05 13.13 1.69
N GLU A 85 15.76 12.87 1.99
CA GLU A 85 14.72 12.57 1.02
C GLU A 85 14.51 13.72 0.03
N PHE A 86 14.58 14.96 0.50
CA PHE A 86 14.48 16.14 -0.36
C PHE A 86 15.60 16.18 -1.40
N TRP A 87 16.86 15.97 -1.00
CA TRP A 87 17.99 15.98 -1.94
C TRP A 87 17.97 14.80 -2.91
N LEU A 88 17.45 13.64 -2.49
CA LEU A 88 17.22 12.49 -3.38
C LEU A 88 15.98 12.65 -4.27
N SER A 89 15.11 13.60 -3.97
CA SER A 89 13.92 13.88 -4.77
C SER A 89 14.27 14.53 -6.11
N ARG A 90 13.37 14.40 -7.09
CA ARG A 90 13.49 15.08 -8.39
C ARG A 90 13.63 16.60 -8.25
N GLN A 91 12.95 17.20 -7.28
CA GLN A 91 13.01 18.64 -7.02
C GLN A 91 14.37 19.05 -6.46
N GLY A 92 14.91 18.26 -5.53
CA GLY A 92 16.27 18.45 -5.00
C GLY A 92 17.32 18.40 -6.11
N ALA A 93 17.26 17.38 -6.96
CA ALA A 93 18.17 17.24 -8.11
C ALA A 93 18.09 18.45 -9.08
N LEU A 94 16.88 18.91 -9.41
CA LEU A 94 16.68 20.10 -10.25
C LEU A 94 17.25 21.36 -9.59
N SER A 95 17.03 21.55 -8.29
CA SER A 95 17.56 22.70 -7.55
C SER A 95 19.09 22.75 -7.57
N ALA A 96 19.76 21.60 -7.44
CA ALA A 96 21.21 21.49 -7.55
C ALA A 96 21.70 21.87 -8.95
N LEU A 97 21.06 21.34 -9.99
CA LEU A 97 21.41 21.65 -11.39
C LEU A 97 21.27 23.14 -11.69
N VAL A 98 20.16 23.77 -11.29
CA VAL A 98 19.94 25.21 -11.46
C VAL A 98 21.03 26.00 -10.73
N SER A 99 21.36 25.61 -9.50
CA SER A 99 22.41 26.28 -8.70
C SER A 99 23.77 26.22 -9.39
N VAL A 100 24.14 25.08 -9.98
CA VAL A 100 25.38 24.92 -10.74
C VAL A 100 25.38 25.80 -12.00
N VAL A 101 24.31 25.79 -12.78
CA VAL A 101 24.20 26.60 -14.01
C VAL A 101 24.30 28.09 -13.69
N VAL A 102 23.55 28.57 -12.69
CA VAL A 102 23.60 29.96 -12.24
C VAL A 102 25.00 30.32 -11.75
N GLY A 103 25.65 29.46 -10.96
CA GLY A 103 27.01 29.66 -10.50
C GLY A 103 28.01 29.81 -11.65
N VAL A 104 27.92 28.96 -12.68
CA VAL A 104 28.77 29.05 -13.89
C VAL A 104 28.51 30.34 -14.66
N LEU A 105 27.25 30.75 -14.81
CA LEU A 105 26.91 32.00 -15.51
C LEU A 105 27.43 33.24 -14.79
N ILE A 106 27.30 33.28 -13.45
CA ILE A 106 27.83 34.37 -12.62
C ILE A 106 29.36 34.40 -12.70
N PHE A 107 30.03 33.26 -12.54
CA PHE A 107 31.49 33.18 -12.62
C PHE A 107 32.00 33.66 -13.98
N ARG A 108 31.33 33.25 -15.07
CA ARG A 108 31.64 33.77 -16.41
C ARG A 108 31.45 35.28 -16.48
N LYS A 109 30.36 35.84 -15.96
CA LYS A 109 30.11 37.29 -16.01
C LYS A 109 31.13 38.11 -15.19
N VAL A 110 31.63 37.59 -14.07
CA VAL A 110 32.62 38.29 -13.21
C VAL A 110 34.04 38.22 -13.79
N SER A 111 34.33 37.21 -14.62
CA SER A 111 35.65 37.01 -15.26
C SER A 111 35.84 37.81 -16.56
N TRP A 112 34.83 38.59 -16.99
CA TRP A 112 34.87 39.53 -18.13
C TRP A 112 34.70 40.96 -17.65
#